data_AF-A0A7R7ZRW6-F1
#
_entry.id   AF-A0A7R7ZRW6-F1
#
_cell.length_a   1.000
_cell.length_b   1.000
_cell.length_c   1.000
_cell.angle_alpha   90.00
_cell.angle_beta   90.00
_cell.angle_gamma   90.00
#
_symmetry.space_group_name_H-M   'P 1'
#
loop_
_entity.id
_entity.type
_entity.pdbx_description
1 polymer ?
#
loop_
_entity_poly.entity_id
_entity_poly.type
_entity_poly.pdbx_seq_one_letter_code
_entity_poly.pdbx_strand_id
1 'polypeptide(L)'
;MSTSTGNHLRAVYTSPQPSTQTFQHDLSSTPVPSDTSSKVAYLGELRQLVPKLQDEINVFLTERMEEDKKAAEAQGRKESEKEAKEEENYGEENVEEDA
;
A
#
# COMPACT_ATOMS: atom_id res chain seq x y z
N MET A 1 8.67 -30.89 -6.34
CA MET A 1 7.80 -30.18 -5.38
C MET A 1 6.95 -29.23 -6.19
N SER A 2 5.69 -29.55 -6.40
CA SER A 2 4.79 -28.76 -7.25
C SER A 2 4.29 -27.55 -6.47
N THR A 3 4.80 -26.36 -6.78
CA THR A 3 4.23 -25.11 -6.28
C THR A 3 2.93 -24.87 -7.04
N SER A 4 1.80 -25.13 -6.39
CA SER A 4 0.50 -24.65 -6.86
C SER A 4 0.57 -23.12 -6.87
N THR A 5 0.74 -22.52 -8.05
CA THR A 5 0.60 -21.08 -8.25
C THR A 5 -0.88 -20.74 -8.10
N GLY A 6 -1.33 -20.57 -6.86
CA GLY A 6 -2.67 -20.04 -6.59
C GLY A 6 -2.80 -18.64 -7.18
N ASN A 7 -4.03 -18.26 -7.54
CA ASN A 7 -4.31 -16.91 -7.96
C ASN A 7 -4.46 -16.02 -6.76
N HIS A 8 -3.63 -14.99 -6.69
CA HIS A 8 -3.65 -14.06 -5.59
C HIS A 8 -3.56 -12.65 -6.12
N LEU A 9 -4.33 -11.75 -5.51
CA LEU A 9 -4.05 -10.33 -5.56
C LEU A 9 -2.98 -10.06 -4.50
N ARG A 10 -1.80 -9.59 -4.92
CA ARG A 10 -0.62 -9.50 -4.06
C ARG A 10 0.11 -8.18 -4.22
N ALA A 11 0.55 -7.61 -3.09
CA ALA A 11 1.47 -6.48 -3.02
C ALA A 11 2.65 -6.80 -2.09
N VAL A 12 3.81 -6.23 -2.38
CA VAL A 12 5.02 -6.40 -1.57
C VAL A 12 5.62 -5.04 -1.29
N TYR A 13 5.73 -4.71 -0.02
CA TYR A 13 6.45 -3.56 0.46
C TYR A 13 7.86 -3.98 0.90
N THR A 14 8.88 -3.23 0.48
CA THR A 14 10.27 -3.46 0.85
C THR A 14 10.90 -2.16 1.36
N SER A 15 11.48 -2.19 2.55
CA SER A 15 12.22 -1.09 3.17
C SER A 15 13.60 -1.58 3.65
N PRO A 16 14.62 -0.69 3.72
CA PRO A 16 15.88 -1.00 4.38
C PRO A 16 15.73 -1.40 5.86
N GLN A 17 14.76 -0.83 6.58
CA GLN A 17 14.44 -1.14 7.98
C GLN A 17 13.03 -0.57 8.33
N PRO A 18 12.12 -1.34 8.96
CA PRO A 18 12.16 -2.78 9.19
C PRO A 18 11.75 -3.57 7.93
N SER A 19 11.66 -4.90 8.09
CA SER A 19 11.55 -5.93 7.05
C SER A 19 10.43 -5.76 6.01
N THR A 20 10.52 -6.56 4.93
CA THR A 20 9.49 -6.72 3.90
C THR A 20 8.12 -7.10 4.48
N GLN A 21 7.06 -6.44 4.00
CA GLN A 21 5.67 -6.80 4.28
C GLN A 21 5.01 -7.31 2.99
N THR A 22 4.29 -8.44 3.07
CA THR A 22 3.50 -8.98 1.96
C THR A 22 2.03 -8.89 2.32
N PHE A 23 1.23 -8.35 1.40
CA PHE A 23 -0.22 -8.35 1.44
C PHE A 23 -0.73 -9.30 0.38
N GLN A 24 -1.68 -10.16 0.73
CA GLN A 24 -2.18 -11.17 -0.19
C GLN A 24 -3.65 -11.49 0.08
N HIS A 25 -4.43 -11.49 -0.99
CA HIS A 25 -5.81 -11.99 -1.00
C HIS A 25 -5.94 -13.11 -2.02
N ASP A 26 -6.49 -14.24 -1.58
CA ASP A 26 -6.73 -15.38 -2.45
C ASP A 26 -7.93 -15.12 -3.36
N LEU A 27 -7.78 -15.45 -4.65
CA LEU A 27 -8.85 -15.36 -5.64
C LEU A 27 -9.44 -16.76 -5.85
N SER A 28 -10.76 -16.83 -5.80
CA SER A 28 -11.50 -18.09 -6.00
C SER A 28 -11.61 -18.45 -7.48
N SER A 29 -11.55 -17.45 -8.35
CA SER A 29 -11.68 -17.60 -9.80
C SER A 29 -10.32 -17.86 -10.49
N THR A 30 -10.31 -18.71 -11.52
CA THR A 30 -9.12 -19.04 -12.33
C THR A 30 -8.65 -17.82 -13.16
N PRO A 31 -7.33 -17.71 -13.48
CA PRO A 31 -6.77 -16.49 -14.04
C PRO A 31 -7.02 -16.40 -15.54
N VAL A 32 -7.36 -17.55 -16.14
CA VAL A 32 -7.76 -17.70 -17.54
C VAL A 32 -9.23 -18.10 -17.53
N PRO A 33 -10.15 -17.14 -17.45
CA PRO A 33 -11.58 -17.44 -17.55
C PRO A 33 -11.86 -18.03 -18.94
N SER A 34 -12.38 -19.26 -19.00
CA SER A 34 -12.70 -19.97 -20.24
C SER A 34 -13.97 -19.45 -20.91
N ASP A 35 -14.79 -18.68 -20.19
CA ASP A 35 -16.06 -18.16 -20.65
C ASP A 35 -16.36 -16.78 -20.04
N THR A 36 -17.38 -16.10 -20.56
CA THR A 36 -17.77 -14.76 -20.10
C THR A 36 -18.18 -14.75 -18.63
N SER A 37 -18.79 -15.82 -18.12
CA SER A 37 -19.29 -15.89 -16.74
C SER A 37 -18.13 -15.92 -15.73
N SER A 38 -17.14 -16.78 -15.97
CA SER A 38 -15.91 -16.85 -15.19
C SER A 38 -15.11 -15.54 -15.24
N LYS A 39 -15.11 -14.82 -16.37
CA LYS A 39 -14.46 -13.51 -16.47
C LYS A 39 -15.16 -12.45 -15.60
N VAL A 40 -16.49 -12.44 -15.61
CA VAL A 40 -17.28 -11.51 -14.78
C VAL A 40 -17.07 -11.80 -13.29
N ALA A 41 -17.05 -13.08 -12.89
CA ALA A 41 -16.77 -13.47 -11.51
C ALA A 41 -15.36 -13.03 -11.05
N TYR A 42 -14.33 -13.32 -11.86
CA TYR A 42 -12.95 -12.92 -11.58
C TYR A 42 -12.79 -11.40 -11.43
N LEU A 43 -13.37 -10.62 -12.36
CA LEU A 43 -13.32 -9.15 -12.28
C LEU A 43 -14.14 -8.61 -11.10
N GLY A 44 -15.24 -9.28 -10.74
CA GLY A 44 -16.04 -8.95 -9.57
C GLY A 44 -15.26 -9.12 -8.28
N GLU A 45 -14.54 -10.24 -8.12
CA GLU A 45 -13.65 -10.49 -6.99
C GLU A 45 -12.54 -9.42 -6.91
N LEU A 46 -11.85 -9.13 -8.03
CA LEU A 46 -10.82 -8.09 -8.05
C LEU A 46 -11.37 -6.72 -7.65
N ARG A 47 -12.54 -6.34 -8.16
CA ARG A 47 -13.18 -5.06 -7.82
C ARG A 47 -13.47 -4.92 -6.33
N GLN A 48 -13.71 -6.04 -5.63
CA GLN A 48 -13.94 -6.05 -4.19
C GLN A 48 -12.65 -6.09 -3.38
N LEU A 49 -11.63 -6.81 -3.85
CA LEU A 49 -10.40 -7.04 -3.10
C LEU A 49 -9.36 -5.93 -3.27
N VAL A 50 -9.34 -5.26 -4.42
CA VAL A 50 -8.40 -4.15 -4.66
C VAL A 50 -8.57 -2.99 -3.67
N PRO A 51 -9.79 -2.49 -3.39
CA PRO A 51 -9.97 -1.44 -2.38
C PRO A 51 -9.55 -1.90 -0.98
N LYS A 52 -9.85 -3.16 -0.61
CA LYS A 52 -9.43 -3.71 0.70
C LYS A 52 -7.91 -3.78 0.83
N LEU A 53 -7.23 -4.25 -0.20
CA LEU A 53 -5.79 -4.28 -0.25
C LEU A 53 -5.20 -2.86 -0.14
N GLN A 54 -5.83 -1.88 -0.80
CA GLN A 54 -5.44 -0.47 -0.68
C GLN A 54 -5.59 0.02 0.77
N ASP A 55 -6.71 -0.28 1.42
CA ASP A 55 -6.95 0.10 2.82
C ASP A 55 -5.91 -0.53 3.75
N GLU A 56 -5.58 -1.81 3.58
CA GLU A 56 -4.54 -2.51 4.34
C GLU A 56 -3.17 -1.84 4.18
N ILE A 57 -2.81 -1.47 2.94
CA ILE A 57 -1.55 -0.76 2.65
C ILE A 57 -1.55 0.62 3.30
N ASN A 58 -2.66 1.37 3.22
CA ASN A 58 -2.77 2.70 3.82
C ASN A 58 -2.62 2.65 5.33
N VAL A 59 -3.29 1.70 5.99
CA VAL A 59 -3.16 1.48 7.44
C VAL A 59 -1.70 1.16 7.79
N PHE A 60 -1.11 0.18 7.11
CA PHE A 60 0.27 -0.23 7.37
C PHE A 60 1.28 0.93 7.21
N LEU A 61 1.16 1.72 6.13
CA LEU A 61 2.07 2.83 5.90
C LEU A 61 1.85 3.96 6.91
N THR A 62 0.61 4.21 7.33
CA THR A 62 0.30 5.22 8.36
C THR A 62 0.90 4.82 9.70
N GLU A 63 0.70 3.58 10.14
CA GLU A 63 1.31 3.06 11.37
C GLU A 63 2.84 3.14 11.32
N ARG A 64 3.45 2.80 10.18
CA ARG A 64 4.90 2.93 9.96
C ARG A 64 5.38 4.37 10.07
N MET A 65 4.69 5.34 9.48
CA MET A 65 5.06 6.76 9.58
C MET A 65 5.04 7.23 11.05
N GLU A 66 4.04 6.82 11.83
CA GLU A 66 3.99 7.15 13.25
C GLU A 66 5.13 6.51 14.06
N GLU A 67 5.46 5.24 13.78
CA GLU A 67 6.59 4.56 14.40
C GLU A 67 7.91 5.27 14.09
N ASP A 68 8.11 5.66 12.83
CA ASP A 68 9.31 6.31 12.35
C ASP A 68 9.43 7.73 12.95
N LYS A 69 8.31 8.48 13.08
CA LYS A 69 8.25 9.78 13.79
C LYS A 69 8.66 9.63 15.27
N LYS A 70 8.07 8.67 15.99
CA LYS A 70 8.42 8.38 17.39
C LYS A 70 9.89 7.98 17.54
N ALA A 71 10.43 7.18 16.61
CA ALA A 71 11.82 6.77 16.62
C ALA A 71 12.78 7.95 16.36
N ALA A 72 12.44 8.85 15.45
CA ALA A 72 13.19 10.07 15.18
C ALA A 72 13.22 11.01 16.40
N GLU A 73 12.06 11.23 17.02
CA GLU A 73 11.93 12.03 18.24
C GLU A 73 12.77 11.45 19.40
N ALA A 74 12.75 10.13 19.59
CA ALA A 74 13.56 9.45 20.60
C ALA A 74 15.08 9.60 20.36
N GLN A 75 15.50 9.77 19.10
CA GLN A 75 16.89 10.07 18.73
C GLN A 75 17.23 11.56 18.81
N GLY A 76 16.30 12.40 19.29
CA GLY A 76 16.47 13.85 19.37
C GLY A 76 16.41 14.57 18.02
N ARG A 77 16.01 13.86 16.95
CA ARG A 77 15.68 14.49 15.67
C ARG A 77 14.27 15.06 15.82
N LYS A 78 14.18 16.38 15.93
CA LYS A 78 12.90 17.07 15.83
C LYS A 78 12.45 17.07 14.38
N GLU A 79 11.13 17.06 14.19
CA GLU A 79 10.48 17.39 12.93
C GLU A 79 11.17 18.63 12.33
N SER A 80 11.63 18.49 11.09
CA SER A 80 12.33 19.59 10.44
C SER A 80 11.32 20.69 10.09
N GLU A 81 11.75 21.95 10.07
CA GLU A 81 10.89 23.06 9.61
C GLU A 81 10.33 22.82 8.19
N LYS A 82 11.05 22.02 7.39
CA LYS A 82 10.60 21.58 6.06
C LYS A 82 9.43 20.59 6.13
N GLU A 83 9.51 19.60 7.03
CA GLU A 83 8.48 18.59 7.24
C GLU A 83 7.20 19.24 7.80
N ALA A 84 7.33 20.12 8.78
CA ALA A 84 6.20 20.89 9.31
C ALA A 84 5.51 21.74 8.22
N LYS A 85 6.29 22.37 7.33
CA LYS A 85 5.77 23.17 6.22
C LYS A 85 5.13 22.32 5.12
N GLU A 86 5.61 21.09 4.89
CA GLU A 86 5.00 20.14 3.96
C GLU A 86 3.69 19.57 4.52
N GLU A 87 3.60 19.32 5.83
CA GLU A 87 2.37 18.91 6.52
C GLU A 87 1.29 20.02 6.49
N GLU A 88 1.66 21.28 6.75
CA GLU A 88 0.74 22.43 6.69
C GLU A 88 0.10 22.63 5.31
N ASN A 89 0.75 22.11 4.28
CA ASN A 89 0.37 22.32 2.89
C ASN A 89 -0.34 21.12 2.25
N TYR A 90 -0.62 20.09 3.04
CA TYR A 90 -1.20 18.84 2.58
C TYR A 90 -2.67 19.05 2.17
N GLY A 91 -2.92 19.15 0.86
CA GLY A 91 -4.26 19.34 0.28
C GLY A 91 -4.44 20.62 -0.52
N GLU A 92 -3.43 21.50 -0.57
CA GLU A 92 -3.38 22.63 -1.48
C GLU A 92 -2.46 22.30 -2.67
N GLU A 93 -2.90 22.55 -3.91
CA GLU A 93 -2.01 22.46 -5.07
C GLU A 93 -1.03 23.64 -4.99
N ASN A 94 0.16 23.38 -4.46
CA ASN A 94 1.21 24.38 -4.43
C ASN A 94 1.86 24.45 -5.78
N VAL A 95 1.47 25.48 -6.52
CA VAL A 95 2.26 25.97 -7.64
C VAL A 95 3.55 26.52 -7.01
N GLU A 96 4.62 25.71 -7.00
CA GLU A 96 5.95 26.25 -6.71
C GLU A 96 6.21 27.35 -7.76
N GLU A 97 6.30 28.62 -7.32
CA GLU A 97 6.82 29.68 -8.17
C GLU A 97 8.31 29.39 -8.43
N ASP A 98 8.60 28.84 -9.62
CA ASP A 98 9.94 28.76 -10.20
C ASP A 98 10.58 30.17 -10.15
N ALA A 99 11.68 30.29 -9.40
CA ALA A 99 12.48 31.51 -9.30
C ALA A 99 13.74 31.43 -10.18
#